data_AF-A0AAV1FST5-F1
#
_entry.id   AF-A0AAV1FST5-F1
#
_cell.length_a   1.000
_cell.length_b   1.000
_cell.length_c   1.000
_cell.angle_alpha   90.00
_cell.angle_beta   90.00
_cell.angle_gamma   90.00
#
_symmetry.space_group_name_H-M   'P 1'
#
loop_
_entity.id
_entity.type
_entity.pdbx_description
1 polymer ?
#
loop_
_entity_poly.entity_id
_entity_poly.type
_entity_poly.pdbx_seq_one_letter_code
_entity_poly.pdbx_strand_id
1 'polypeptide(L)'
;MKWEKLKPPEPDDPMCCCECDIDPCGCCCDCEDLDEAFTRWLKDRPTKHGCQSPVLAAITDRLEISMIPALLLLPLLLRVAALHYLLGITILTTLPGLVLWYYYATHRRKRRTLFFLTLALYSLFYMYYLFITEILPRGDISQTQLFTASTGMLLTLVSLIHTKRGPGFVTASVYEAHKHSLETSKDSTYLNGSTQSAAPPSGKAGEPEMTKKAPTAKWSKCSVCKIMRPPRAGHCRTCGSCVQRLDHHCVWINSCVGQANHRSFLLTLCVFVLTSLYGISLVLCSICPRQYLMLSLLYCPGVYSQPRYNSDLYPEE
;
A
#
# COMPACT_ATOMS: atom_id res chain seq x y z
N MET A 1 -36.74 36.50 -9.07
CA MET A 1 -35.92 36.01 -7.93
C MET A 1 -34.73 35.25 -8.48
N LYS A 2 -33.53 35.81 -8.33
CA LYS A 2 -32.25 35.30 -8.85
C LYS A 2 -31.70 34.20 -7.93
N TRP A 3 -31.33 33.07 -8.51
CA TRP A 3 -30.64 31.97 -7.83
C TRP A 3 -29.12 32.10 -7.97
N GLU A 4 -28.59 33.25 -7.57
CA GLU A 4 -27.15 33.49 -7.42
C GLU A 4 -26.79 33.35 -5.94
N LYS A 5 -26.37 32.15 -5.52
CA LYS A 5 -25.51 31.87 -4.35
C LYS A 5 -25.54 30.37 -4.05
N LEU A 6 -24.51 29.68 -4.53
CA LEU A 6 -23.82 28.51 -3.93
C LEU A 6 -22.75 28.06 -4.93
N LYS A 7 -21.79 28.95 -5.19
CA LYS A 7 -20.51 28.58 -5.79
C LYS A 7 -19.60 28.15 -4.63
N PRO A 8 -19.04 26.93 -4.61
CA PRO A 8 -18.02 26.57 -3.63
C PRO A 8 -16.80 27.50 -3.79
N PRO A 9 -16.06 27.82 -2.71
CA PRO A 9 -14.92 28.72 -2.78
C PRO A 9 -13.89 28.18 -3.78
N GLU A 10 -13.42 29.08 -4.64
CA GLU A 10 -12.32 28.82 -5.56
C GLU A 10 -11.07 28.45 -4.75
N PRO A 11 -10.30 27.42 -5.15
CA PRO A 11 -9.00 27.21 -4.55
C PRO A 11 -8.09 28.38 -4.94
N ASP A 12 -7.62 29.10 -3.93
CA ASP A 12 -6.63 30.17 -4.06
C ASP A 12 -5.42 29.72 -4.91
N ASP A 13 -4.88 30.71 -5.61
CA ASP A 13 -3.82 30.72 -6.61
C ASP A 13 -2.61 29.79 -6.37
N PRO A 14 -1.84 29.48 -7.43
CA PRO A 14 -0.73 28.56 -7.35
C PRO A 14 0.36 29.20 -6.50
N MET A 15 0.85 28.45 -5.51
CA MET A 15 2.16 28.71 -4.93
C MET A 15 3.22 28.43 -6.00
N CYS A 16 3.39 29.41 -6.89
CA CYS A 16 4.52 29.55 -7.79
C CYS A 16 5.74 29.84 -6.92
N CYS A 17 6.61 28.86 -6.72
CA CYS A 17 7.95 29.10 -6.19
C CYS A 17 8.90 29.51 -7.33
N CYS A 18 8.60 30.61 -8.02
CA CYS A 18 9.51 31.21 -8.99
C CYS A 18 9.45 32.73 -8.88
N GLU A 19 10.23 33.30 -7.97
CA GLU A 19 10.87 34.62 -8.06
C GLU A 19 11.60 34.89 -6.73
N CYS A 20 12.93 34.80 -6.74
CA CYS A 20 13.80 35.57 -5.85
C CYS A 20 15.21 35.59 -6.46
N ASP A 21 15.72 36.80 -6.53
CA ASP A 21 16.91 37.23 -7.24
C ASP A 21 18.25 36.74 -6.64
N ILE A 22 19.26 36.95 -7.47
CA ILE A 22 20.71 36.77 -7.31
C ILE A 22 21.22 37.28 -5.95
N ASP A 23 21.80 36.40 -5.10
CA ASP A 23 23.00 36.70 -4.29
C ASP A 23 23.63 35.43 -3.64
N PRO A 24 24.95 35.42 -3.32
CA PRO A 24 25.77 34.22 -3.16
C PRO A 24 25.85 33.74 -1.71
N CYS A 25 24.77 33.15 -1.21
CA CYS A 25 24.86 32.26 -0.05
C CYS A 25 23.70 31.27 -0.14
N GLY A 26 23.90 30.26 -1.01
CA GLY A 26 22.86 29.35 -1.47
C GLY A 26 22.23 28.54 -0.35
N CYS A 27 21.00 28.92 0.01
CA CYS A 27 20.10 28.09 0.80
C CYS A 27 18.67 28.38 0.34
N CYS A 28 18.15 27.61 -0.62
CA CYS A 28 16.71 27.47 -0.84
C CYS A 28 16.36 26.15 -1.53
N CYS A 29 15.45 25.42 -0.87
CA CYS A 29 14.39 24.58 -1.43
C CYS A 29 14.78 23.41 -2.36
N ASP A 30 15.31 22.36 -1.72
CA ASP A 30 14.96 20.93 -1.87
C ASP A 30 14.10 20.56 -3.10
N CYS A 31 14.77 20.49 -4.25
CA CYS A 31 14.33 19.82 -5.46
C CYS A 31 15.53 19.08 -6.06
N GLU A 32 15.36 17.77 -6.28
CA GLU A 32 16.14 16.93 -7.21
C GLU A 32 17.51 16.31 -6.82
N ASP A 33 17.86 16.13 -5.55
CA ASP A 33 19.15 15.48 -5.23
C ASP A 33 19.15 13.93 -5.09
N LEU A 34 17.99 13.25 -5.10
CA LEU A 34 17.98 11.78 -4.88
C LEU A 34 18.09 10.93 -6.15
N ASP A 35 17.54 11.41 -7.28
CA ASP A 35 17.62 10.70 -8.57
C ASP A 35 18.97 10.97 -9.28
N GLU A 36 19.57 12.15 -9.08
CA GLU A 36 20.93 12.49 -9.52
C GLU A 36 21.98 11.62 -8.79
N ALA A 37 21.80 11.40 -7.48
CA ALA A 37 22.67 10.53 -6.68
C ALA A 37 22.61 9.06 -7.11
N PHE A 38 21.43 8.56 -7.49
CA PHE A 38 21.26 7.19 -7.98
C PHE A 38 21.88 7.00 -9.38
N THR A 39 21.80 8.03 -10.22
CA THR A 39 22.39 8.01 -11.57
C THR A 39 23.92 8.16 -11.52
N ARG A 40 24.45 8.96 -10.59
CA ARG A 40 25.89 9.03 -10.30
C ARG A 40 26.45 7.73 -9.72
N TRP A 41 25.71 7.04 -8.86
CA TRP A 41 26.12 5.74 -8.30
C TRP A 41 26.24 4.63 -9.35
N LEU A 42 25.42 4.70 -10.41
CA LEU A 42 25.49 3.78 -11.55
C LEU A 42 26.68 4.05 -12.49
N LYS A 43 27.38 5.20 -12.35
CA LYS A 43 28.41 5.66 -13.28
C LYS A 43 29.73 5.99 -12.55
N ASP A 44 30.39 4.92 -12.12
CA ASP A 44 31.85 4.74 -12.02
C ASP A 44 32.57 4.87 -10.64
N ARG A 45 33.53 3.94 -10.49
CA ARG A 45 34.54 3.50 -9.49
C ARG A 45 34.85 4.21 -8.14
N PRO A 46 35.48 3.47 -7.18
CA PRO A 46 35.49 3.81 -5.76
C PRO A 46 36.64 4.75 -5.36
N THR A 47 36.38 5.62 -4.38
CA THR A 47 37.43 6.32 -3.62
C THR A 47 37.22 6.15 -2.11
N LYS A 48 38.33 5.88 -1.42
CA LYS A 48 38.45 5.57 0.02
C LYS A 48 38.31 6.82 0.88
N HIS A 49 37.59 6.73 1.99
CA HIS A 49 38.12 6.85 3.37
C HIS A 49 37.01 6.55 4.39
N GLY A 50 37.33 5.83 5.46
CA GLY A 50 36.37 5.15 6.33
C GLY A 50 35.67 6.03 7.38
N CYS A 51 34.44 5.65 7.74
CA CYS A 51 34.03 5.22 9.09
C CYS A 51 32.50 5.01 9.07
N GLN A 52 32.06 3.86 9.57
CA GLN A 52 30.67 3.34 9.58
C GLN A 52 30.11 2.92 8.20
N SER A 53 29.39 1.80 8.18
CA SER A 53 28.91 1.23 6.91
C SER A 53 27.94 2.22 6.24
N PRO A 54 28.14 2.56 4.94
CA PRO A 54 27.22 3.42 4.19
C PRO A 54 25.78 2.90 4.21
N VAL A 55 25.63 1.59 4.40
CA VAL A 55 24.37 0.88 4.53
C VAL A 55 23.66 1.25 5.83
N LEU A 56 24.35 1.26 6.97
CA LEU A 56 23.72 1.61 8.25
C LEU A 56 23.32 3.08 8.27
N ALA A 57 24.19 3.97 7.80
CA ALA A 57 23.90 5.41 7.69
C ALA A 57 22.69 5.68 6.78
N ALA A 58 22.64 5.06 5.59
CA ALA A 58 21.49 5.15 4.68
C ALA A 58 20.23 4.50 5.23
N ILE A 59 20.35 3.46 6.08
CA ILE A 59 19.21 2.87 6.79
C ILE A 59 18.71 3.81 7.87
N THR A 60 19.58 4.43 8.69
CA THR A 60 19.18 5.39 9.73
C THR A 60 18.61 6.69 9.16
N ASP A 61 19.09 7.15 8.01
CA ASP A 61 18.55 8.36 7.37
C ASP A 61 17.19 8.09 6.69
N ARG A 62 16.97 6.85 6.23
CA ARG A 62 15.66 6.37 5.72
C ARG A 62 14.69 6.00 6.84
N LEU A 63 15.19 5.61 8.00
CA LEU A 63 14.43 5.37 9.22
C LEU A 63 14.28 6.71 9.95
N GLU A 64 13.53 7.65 9.36
CA GLU A 64 13.33 8.99 9.91
C GLU A 64 13.15 8.91 11.44
N ILE A 65 13.85 9.75 12.20
CA ILE A 65 13.76 9.84 13.67
C ILE A 65 12.29 9.90 14.15
N SER A 66 11.39 10.39 13.29
CA SER A 66 9.93 10.40 13.45
C SER A 66 9.27 9.00 13.58
N MET A 67 9.88 7.91 13.14
CA MET A 67 9.27 6.57 13.23
C MET A 67 9.63 5.85 14.54
N ILE A 68 10.75 6.20 15.15
CA ILE A 68 11.27 5.56 16.37
C ILE A 68 10.26 5.63 17.53
N PRO A 69 9.59 6.78 17.82
CA PRO A 69 8.60 6.85 18.88
C PRO A 69 7.46 5.85 18.68
N ALA A 70 6.90 5.73 17.47
CA ALA A 70 5.81 4.80 17.22
C ALA A 70 6.23 3.33 17.37
N LEU A 71 7.45 2.98 16.95
CA LEU A 71 7.99 1.63 17.04
C LEU A 71 8.32 1.19 18.47
N LEU A 72 8.72 2.11 19.35
CA LEU A 72 8.98 1.82 20.77
C LEU A 72 7.71 1.92 21.63
N LEU A 73 6.85 2.89 21.33
CA LEU A 73 5.64 3.14 22.09
C LEU A 73 4.62 2.02 21.89
N LEU A 74 4.51 1.46 20.69
CA LEU A 74 3.52 0.43 20.38
C LEU A 74 3.67 -0.84 21.26
N PRO A 75 4.85 -1.49 21.36
CA PRO A 75 5.04 -2.62 22.28
C PRO A 75 4.79 -2.27 23.74
N LEU A 76 5.21 -1.08 24.18
CA LEU A 76 5.01 -0.64 25.55
C LEU A 76 3.51 -0.50 25.87
N LEU A 77 2.76 0.17 24.99
CA LEU A 77 1.32 0.32 25.14
C LEU A 77 0.60 -1.02 25.11
N LEU A 78 1.02 -1.96 24.25
CA LEU A 78 0.44 -3.31 24.22
C LEU A 78 0.72 -4.10 25.51
N ARG A 79 1.90 -3.95 26.11
CA ARG A 79 2.21 -4.54 27.42
C ARG A 79 1.36 -3.95 28.54
N VAL A 80 1.19 -2.62 28.56
CA VAL A 80 0.31 -1.94 29.54
C VAL A 80 -1.15 -2.36 29.35
N ALA A 81 -1.60 -2.49 28.09
CA ALA A 81 -2.94 -2.97 27.75
C ALA A 81 -3.21 -4.39 28.28
N ALA A 82 -2.18 -5.24 28.34
CA ALA A 82 -2.30 -6.60 28.86
C ALA A 82 -2.43 -6.68 30.41
N LEU A 83 -2.12 -5.61 31.14
CA LEU A 83 -2.19 -5.61 32.62
C LEU A 83 -3.62 -5.63 33.15
N HIS A 84 -4.55 -4.99 32.45
CA HIS A 84 -5.94 -4.90 32.89
C HIS A 84 -6.90 -4.69 31.70
N TYR A 85 -8.03 -5.39 31.68
CA TYR A 85 -8.96 -5.33 30.53
C TYR A 85 -9.48 -3.90 30.24
N LEU A 86 -9.75 -3.08 31.26
CA LEU A 86 -10.12 -1.66 31.08
C LEU A 86 -9.00 -0.83 30.45
N LEU A 87 -7.74 -1.08 30.83
CA LEU A 87 -6.59 -0.43 30.20
C LEU A 87 -6.47 -0.88 28.75
N GLY A 88 -6.68 -2.18 28.49
CA GLY A 88 -6.75 -2.74 27.14
C GLY A 88 -7.79 -2.03 26.27
N ILE A 89 -9.04 -1.90 26.73
CA ILE A 89 -10.10 -1.19 26.00
C ILE A 89 -9.70 0.27 25.74
N THR A 90 -9.19 0.96 26.77
CA THR A 90 -8.80 2.37 26.65
C THR A 90 -7.66 2.57 25.65
N ILE A 91 -6.60 1.77 25.75
CA ILE A 91 -5.43 1.86 24.88
C ILE A 91 -5.80 1.48 23.43
N LEU A 92 -6.51 0.37 23.22
CA LEU A 92 -6.86 -0.08 21.86
C LEU A 92 -7.82 0.89 21.15
N THR A 93 -8.70 1.58 21.88
CA THR A 93 -9.61 2.59 21.30
C THR A 93 -8.92 3.93 21.03
N THR A 94 -7.98 4.35 21.87
CA THR A 94 -7.28 5.65 21.73
C THR A 94 -6.07 5.59 20.79
N LEU A 95 -5.39 4.45 20.71
CA LEU A 95 -4.15 4.26 19.94
C LEU A 95 -4.29 4.65 18.45
N PRO A 96 -5.33 4.25 17.71
CA PRO A 96 -5.49 4.68 16.31
C PRO A 96 -5.59 6.19 16.17
N GLY A 97 -6.31 6.86 17.08
CA GLY A 97 -6.41 8.32 17.12
C GLY A 97 -5.08 8.99 17.40
N LEU A 98 -4.30 8.46 18.35
CA LEU A 98 -2.95 8.96 18.67
C LEU A 98 -1.99 8.78 17.49
N VAL A 99 -2.02 7.63 16.81
CA VAL A 99 -1.20 7.38 15.62
C VAL A 99 -1.55 8.33 14.48
N LEU A 100 -2.84 8.57 14.23
CA LEU A 100 -3.30 9.53 13.22
C LEU A 100 -2.95 10.97 13.56
N TRP A 101 -3.13 11.36 14.82
CA TRP A 101 -2.74 12.68 15.30
C TRP A 101 -1.23 12.90 15.17
N TYR A 102 -0.42 11.92 15.59
CA TYR A 102 1.03 11.93 15.43
C TYR A 102 1.44 12.07 13.97
N TYR A 103 0.86 11.23 13.10
CA TYR A 103 1.09 11.30 11.66
C TYR A 103 0.76 12.69 11.09
N TYR A 104 -0.39 13.26 11.48
CA TYR A 104 -0.77 14.60 11.02
C TYR A 104 0.20 15.67 11.56
N ALA A 105 0.65 15.56 12.80
CA ALA A 105 1.58 16.52 13.39
C ALA A 105 2.95 16.51 12.71
N THR A 106 3.52 15.34 12.45
CA THR A 106 4.91 15.18 11.97
C THR A 106 5.03 15.05 10.45
N HIS A 107 4.02 14.49 9.78
CA HIS A 107 4.14 14.07 8.39
C HIS A 107 3.15 14.74 7.42
N ARG A 108 2.21 15.61 7.87
CA ARG A 108 1.22 16.26 6.98
C ARG A 108 1.82 17.05 5.81
N ARG A 109 3.06 17.53 5.95
CA ARG A 109 3.76 18.32 4.91
C ARG A 109 4.54 17.45 3.93
N LYS A 110 4.79 16.18 4.25
CA LYS A 110 5.56 15.27 3.39
C LYS A 110 4.64 14.65 2.35
N ARG A 111 5.02 14.74 1.07
CA ARG A 111 4.25 14.12 -0.02
C ARG A 111 4.25 12.60 0.03
N ARG A 112 5.33 11.97 0.52
CA ARG A 112 5.46 10.51 0.65
C ARG A 112 6.07 10.17 2.00
N THR A 113 5.53 9.15 2.66
CA THR A 113 5.95 8.74 4.00
C THR A 113 6.00 7.23 4.07
N LEU A 114 7.08 6.66 4.60
CA LEU A 114 7.17 5.23 4.87
C LEU A 114 6.48 4.82 6.18
N PHE A 115 5.98 5.78 6.95
CA PHE A 115 5.39 5.58 8.28
C PHE A 115 4.43 4.39 8.36
N PHE A 116 3.37 4.37 7.55
CA PHE A 116 2.35 3.31 7.59
C PHE A 116 2.88 1.95 7.11
N LEU A 117 3.79 1.94 6.13
CA LEU A 117 4.42 0.70 5.66
C LEU A 117 5.33 0.11 6.73
N THR A 118 6.16 0.94 7.37
CA THR A 118 7.04 0.52 8.47
C THR A 118 6.21 0.05 9.66
N LEU A 119 5.16 0.77 10.03
CA LEU A 119 4.24 0.40 11.11
C LEU A 119 3.55 -0.94 10.83
N ALA A 120 3.12 -1.19 9.60
CA ALA A 120 2.49 -2.44 9.20
C ALA A 120 3.48 -3.62 9.25
N LEU A 121 4.69 -3.45 8.68
CA LEU A 121 5.73 -4.49 8.71
C LEU A 121 6.20 -4.78 10.14
N TYR A 122 6.36 -3.74 10.96
CA TYR A 122 6.73 -3.89 12.36
C TYR A 122 5.65 -4.64 13.14
N SER A 123 4.39 -4.23 13.00
CA SER A 123 3.25 -4.90 13.64
C SER A 123 3.19 -6.37 13.22
N LEU A 124 3.37 -6.66 11.92
CA LEU A 124 3.35 -8.02 11.40
C LEU A 124 4.46 -8.89 12.03
N PHE A 125 5.70 -8.39 12.05
CA PHE A 125 6.82 -9.09 12.69
C PHE A 125 6.61 -9.25 14.20
N TYR A 126 6.16 -8.18 14.88
CA TYR A 126 5.95 -8.17 16.32
C TYR A 126 4.85 -9.16 16.75
N MET A 127 3.74 -9.23 16.00
CA MET A 127 2.69 -10.21 16.26
C MET A 127 3.18 -11.65 16.12
N TYR A 128 4.02 -11.94 15.13
CA TYR A 128 4.64 -13.26 14.99
C TYR A 128 5.68 -13.54 16.07
N TYR A 129 6.47 -12.54 16.47
CA TYR A 129 7.37 -12.64 17.61
C TYR A 129 6.59 -13.02 18.89
N LEU A 130 5.51 -12.32 19.20
CA LEU A 130 4.63 -12.66 20.34
C LEU A 130 4.04 -14.06 20.24
N PHE A 131 3.64 -14.50 19.05
CA PHE A 131 3.18 -15.87 18.85
C PHE A 131 4.27 -16.90 19.22
N ILE A 132 5.51 -16.67 18.79
CA ILE A 132 6.63 -17.56 19.10
C ILE A 132 7.04 -17.50 20.59
N THR A 133 6.96 -16.35 21.25
CA THR A 133 7.41 -16.22 22.65
C THR A 133 6.32 -16.52 23.69
N GLU A 134 5.06 -16.22 23.40
CA GLU A 134 3.97 -16.32 24.39
C GLU A 134 3.06 -17.53 24.18
N ILE A 135 2.92 -17.99 22.93
CA ILE A 135 1.96 -19.03 22.56
C ILE A 135 2.67 -20.36 22.34
N LEU A 136 3.75 -20.38 21.57
CA LEU A 136 4.48 -21.62 21.29
C LEU A 136 4.98 -22.35 22.56
N PRO A 137 5.50 -21.67 23.61
CA PRO A 137 5.96 -22.35 24.82
C PRO A 137 4.84 -23.00 25.66
N ARG A 138 3.57 -22.75 25.34
CA ARG A 138 2.44 -23.42 25.99
C ARG A 138 2.35 -24.90 25.64
N GLY A 139 2.96 -25.33 24.53
CA GLY A 139 3.07 -26.73 24.14
C GLY A 139 1.86 -27.28 23.36
N ASP A 140 0.81 -26.47 23.12
CA ASP A 140 -0.43 -26.92 22.46
C ASP A 140 -0.38 -26.88 20.93
N ILE A 141 0.67 -26.28 20.34
CA ILE A 141 0.78 -26.03 18.90
C ILE A 141 1.63 -27.10 18.22
N SER A 142 1.06 -27.77 17.23
CA SER A 142 1.78 -28.79 16.45
C SER A 142 2.83 -28.17 15.53
N GLN A 143 3.85 -28.95 15.15
CA GLN A 143 4.86 -28.49 14.17
C GLN A 143 4.25 -28.14 12.81
N THR A 144 3.18 -28.84 12.40
CA THR A 144 2.46 -28.53 11.17
C THR A 144 1.75 -27.18 11.26
N GLN A 145 1.11 -26.86 12.39
CA GLN A 145 0.47 -25.57 12.61
C GLN A 145 1.48 -24.42 12.63
N LEU A 146 2.62 -24.62 13.30
CA LEU A 146 3.72 -23.66 13.29
C LEU A 146 4.23 -23.43 11.86
N PHE A 147 4.51 -24.50 11.11
CA PHE A 147 4.96 -24.38 9.72
C PHE A 147 3.94 -23.63 8.86
N THR A 148 2.64 -23.96 8.98
CA THR A 148 1.57 -23.26 8.25
C THR A 148 1.52 -21.78 8.58
N ALA A 149 1.61 -21.40 9.87
CA ALA A 149 1.61 -19.99 10.28
C ALA A 149 2.85 -19.24 9.72
N SER A 150 4.03 -19.84 9.82
CA SER A 150 5.29 -19.29 9.29
C SER A 150 5.28 -19.14 7.78
N THR A 151 4.74 -20.14 7.06
CA THR A 151 4.58 -20.07 5.60
C THR A 151 3.58 -18.98 5.22
N GLY A 152 2.45 -18.85 5.90
CA GLY A 152 1.48 -17.76 5.67
C GLY A 152 2.09 -16.38 5.86
N MET A 153 2.91 -16.21 6.90
CA MET A 153 3.68 -15.00 7.15
C MET A 153 4.64 -14.68 5.99
N LEU A 154 5.44 -15.66 5.56
CA LEU A 154 6.38 -15.50 4.46
C LEU A 154 5.66 -15.18 3.14
N LEU A 155 4.56 -15.87 2.84
CA LEU A 155 3.73 -15.60 1.66
C LEU A 155 3.14 -14.19 1.68
N THR A 156 2.74 -13.70 2.85
CA THR A 156 2.28 -12.32 3.03
C THR A 156 3.38 -11.34 2.63
N LEU A 157 4.60 -11.51 3.13
CA LEU A 157 5.75 -10.66 2.81
C LEU A 157 6.12 -10.73 1.31
N VAL A 158 6.20 -11.93 0.74
CA VAL A 158 6.52 -12.13 -0.69
C VAL A 158 5.46 -11.49 -1.59
N SER A 159 4.18 -11.67 -1.27
CA SER A 159 3.09 -11.06 -2.04
C SER A 159 3.13 -9.52 -1.95
N LEU A 160 3.46 -8.96 -0.77
CA LEU A 160 3.61 -7.53 -0.59
C LEU A 160 4.78 -6.97 -1.41
N ILE A 161 5.92 -7.66 -1.43
CA ILE A 161 7.07 -7.32 -2.28
C ILE A 161 6.64 -7.33 -3.76
N HIS A 162 5.89 -8.35 -4.19
CA HIS A 162 5.38 -8.43 -5.55
C HIS A 162 4.45 -7.26 -5.90
N THR A 163 3.52 -6.93 -5.01
CA THR A 163 2.61 -5.79 -5.14
C THR A 163 3.35 -4.46 -5.25
N LYS A 164 4.51 -4.33 -4.60
CA LYS A 164 5.36 -3.13 -4.65
C LYS A 164 6.18 -2.99 -5.94
N ARG A 165 6.31 -4.04 -6.77
CA ARG A 165 7.13 -4.00 -8.01
C ARG A 165 6.71 -2.93 -9.02
N GLY A 166 5.48 -2.41 -8.92
CA GLY A 166 5.08 -1.18 -9.60
C GLY A 166 3.64 -1.21 -10.11
N PRO A 167 2.94 -0.06 -10.14
CA PRO A 167 1.53 0.02 -10.51
C PRO A 167 1.24 0.00 -12.02
N GLY A 168 2.28 0.10 -12.85
CA GLY A 168 2.17 0.33 -14.29
C GLY A 168 2.01 1.83 -14.59
N PHE A 169 3.12 2.56 -14.53
CA PHE A 169 3.14 3.98 -14.87
C PHE A 169 2.84 4.19 -16.37
N VAL A 170 2.24 5.32 -16.71
CA VAL A 170 2.03 5.73 -18.10
C VAL A 170 3.31 6.39 -18.60
N THR A 171 3.89 5.82 -19.65
CA THR A 171 5.06 6.38 -20.36
C THR A 171 4.64 6.90 -21.73
N ALA A 172 5.46 7.77 -22.34
CA ALA A 172 5.21 8.25 -23.70
C ALA A 172 5.12 7.10 -24.73
N SER A 173 5.90 6.03 -24.52
CA SER A 173 5.87 4.82 -25.35
C SER A 173 4.50 4.13 -25.39
N VAL A 174 3.69 4.23 -24.33
CA VAL A 174 2.33 3.65 -24.30
C VAL A 174 1.43 4.35 -25.32
N TYR A 175 1.60 5.66 -25.51
CA TYR A 175 0.86 6.41 -26.52
C TYR A 175 1.33 6.08 -27.94
N GLU A 176 2.64 6.00 -28.17
CA GLU A 176 3.20 5.64 -29.49
C GLU A 176 2.77 4.23 -29.92
N ALA A 177 2.80 3.25 -29.00
CA ALA A 177 2.31 1.91 -29.27
C ALA A 177 0.83 1.89 -29.68
N HIS A 178 0.00 2.72 -29.05
CA HIS A 178 -1.41 2.86 -29.44
C HIS A 178 -1.57 3.50 -30.81
N LYS A 179 -0.79 4.56 -31.11
CA LYS A 179 -0.82 5.22 -32.43
C LYS A 179 -0.48 4.23 -33.54
N HIS A 180 0.59 3.45 -33.36
CA HIS A 180 1.01 2.43 -34.32
C HIS A 180 -0.05 1.33 -34.51
N SER A 181 -0.74 0.91 -33.43
CA SER A 181 -1.85 -0.06 -33.54
C SER A 181 -3.07 0.50 -34.29
N LEU A 182 -3.31 1.80 -34.22
CA LEU A 182 -4.42 2.46 -34.91
C LEU A 182 -4.13 2.61 -36.41
N GLU A 183 -2.87 2.85 -36.76
CA GLU A 183 -2.39 2.94 -38.15
C GLU A 183 -2.43 1.56 -38.83
N THR A 184 -1.93 0.49 -38.18
CA THR A 184 -2.00 -0.87 -38.74
C THR A 184 -3.43 -1.39 -38.90
N SER A 185 -4.34 -1.04 -37.98
CA SER A 185 -5.77 -1.40 -38.09
C SER A 185 -6.46 -0.69 -39.26
N LYS A 186 -6.03 0.53 -39.62
CA LYS A 186 -6.56 1.24 -40.79
C LYS A 186 -6.09 0.57 -42.07
N ASP A 187 -4.81 0.24 -42.20
CA ASP A 187 -4.26 -0.44 -43.38
C ASP A 187 -4.89 -1.82 -43.62
N SER A 188 -5.17 -2.56 -42.54
CA SER A 188 -5.85 -3.87 -42.61
C SER A 188 -7.29 -3.76 -43.12
N THR A 189 -7.95 -2.61 -42.88
CA THR A 189 -9.33 -2.36 -43.36
C THR A 189 -9.36 -2.05 -44.86
N TYR A 190 -8.30 -1.46 -45.41
CA TYR A 190 -8.17 -1.21 -46.86
C TYR A 190 -7.86 -2.49 -47.66
N LEU A 191 -7.22 -3.51 -47.06
CA LEU A 191 -6.83 -4.74 -47.76
C LEU A 191 -7.97 -5.78 -47.89
N ASN A 192 -8.98 -5.74 -47.02
CA ASN A 192 -10.13 -6.66 -47.06
C ASN A 192 -11.27 -6.18 -47.99
N GLY A 193 -11.05 -5.13 -48.78
CA GLY A 193 -12.06 -4.49 -49.64
C GLY A 193 -12.21 -5.07 -51.06
N SER A 194 -11.48 -6.12 -51.44
CA SER A 194 -11.51 -6.65 -52.82
C SER A 194 -11.79 -8.14 -52.90
N THR A 195 -13.06 -8.55 -52.79
CA THR A 195 -13.56 -9.68 -53.59
C THR A 195 -15.08 -9.63 -53.78
N GLN A 196 -15.46 -9.70 -55.06
CA GLN A 196 -16.75 -10.10 -55.66
C GLN A 196 -17.77 -9.01 -56.02
N SER A 197 -17.74 -8.69 -57.32
CA SER A 197 -18.85 -8.16 -58.13
C SER A 197 -19.88 -9.26 -58.43
N ALA A 198 -21.19 -8.97 -58.27
CA ALA A 198 -22.22 -9.01 -59.35
C ALA A 198 -23.69 -9.04 -58.82
N ALA A 199 -24.38 -7.91 -59.06
CA ALA A 199 -25.81 -7.68 -59.42
C ALA A 199 -27.02 -7.93 -58.45
N PRO A 200 -28.15 -7.17 -58.61
CA PRO A 200 -29.23 -6.96 -57.60
C PRO A 200 -30.65 -7.40 -58.12
N PRO A 201 -31.82 -6.92 -57.62
CA PRO A 201 -32.33 -6.56 -56.28
C PRO A 201 -33.67 -7.28 -55.91
N SER A 202 -34.08 -7.29 -54.64
CA SER A 202 -35.50 -7.07 -54.22
C SER A 202 -35.65 -7.16 -52.70
N GLY A 203 -36.31 -6.16 -52.09
CA GLY A 203 -37.02 -6.38 -50.84
C GLY A 203 -36.67 -5.48 -49.66
N LYS A 204 -37.48 -4.42 -49.53
CA LYS A 204 -37.93 -3.74 -48.30
C LYS A 204 -36.91 -2.94 -47.49
N ALA A 205 -37.21 -1.64 -47.44
CA ALA A 205 -36.68 -0.66 -46.51
C ALA A 205 -36.84 -1.13 -45.05
N GLY A 206 -35.71 -1.34 -44.40
CA GLY A 206 -35.56 -1.32 -42.94
C GLY A 206 -34.64 -0.16 -42.59
N GLU A 207 -35.06 0.65 -41.64
CA GLU A 207 -34.33 1.81 -41.11
C GLU A 207 -32.87 1.45 -40.74
N PRO A 208 -31.89 2.35 -40.89
CA PRO A 208 -30.59 2.13 -40.30
C PRO A 208 -30.74 2.27 -38.79
N GLU A 209 -30.92 1.14 -38.12
CA GLU A 209 -30.79 0.99 -36.68
C GLU A 209 -29.45 1.61 -36.28
N MET A 210 -29.53 2.76 -35.59
CA MET A 210 -28.38 3.46 -35.02
C MET A 210 -27.73 2.53 -34.00
N THR A 211 -26.79 1.72 -34.49
CA THR A 211 -25.85 0.97 -33.66
C THR A 211 -25.21 1.98 -32.71
N LYS A 212 -25.67 1.95 -31.45
CA LYS A 212 -25.07 2.70 -30.35
C LYS A 212 -23.65 2.20 -30.21
N LYS A 213 -22.70 2.82 -30.93
CA LYS A 213 -21.27 2.64 -30.69
C LYS A 213 -21.07 2.89 -29.21
N ALA A 214 -20.69 1.85 -28.47
CA ALA A 214 -20.27 1.96 -27.09
C ALA A 214 -19.29 3.15 -26.99
N PRO A 215 -19.40 4.02 -25.96
CA PRO A 215 -18.59 5.22 -25.86
C PRO A 215 -17.12 4.82 -25.99
N THR A 216 -16.52 5.13 -27.15
CA THR A 216 -15.14 4.79 -27.42
C THR A 216 -14.32 5.58 -26.42
N ALA A 217 -13.71 4.86 -25.48
CA ALA A 217 -13.04 5.48 -24.37
C ALA A 217 -11.86 6.30 -24.93
N LYS A 218 -11.96 7.63 -24.86
CA LYS A 218 -11.01 8.56 -25.49
C LYS A 218 -9.78 8.75 -24.61
N TRP A 219 -8.61 8.86 -25.25
CA TRP A 219 -7.38 9.26 -24.59
C TRP A 219 -7.46 10.73 -24.14
N SER A 220 -6.78 11.07 -23.05
CA SER A 220 -6.78 12.42 -22.50
C SER A 220 -5.38 12.89 -22.10
N LYS A 221 -5.06 14.18 -22.29
CA LYS A 221 -3.77 14.72 -21.86
C LYS A 221 -3.76 14.98 -20.34
N CYS A 222 -2.66 14.69 -19.67
CA CYS A 222 -2.44 15.09 -18.28
C CYS A 222 -2.03 16.56 -18.20
N SER A 223 -2.67 17.36 -17.34
CA SER A 223 -2.30 18.77 -17.15
C SER A 223 -0.96 18.93 -16.43
N VAL A 224 -0.58 17.98 -15.57
CA VAL A 224 0.66 17.98 -14.78
C VAL A 224 1.81 17.35 -15.57
N CYS A 225 1.71 16.05 -15.87
CA CYS A 225 2.78 15.31 -16.57
C CYS A 225 2.90 15.66 -18.06
N LYS A 226 1.96 16.40 -18.64
CA LYS A 226 1.87 16.74 -20.07
C LYS A 226 1.87 15.56 -21.07
N ILE A 227 1.71 14.33 -20.59
CA ILE A 227 1.60 13.11 -21.42
C ILE A 227 0.16 12.74 -21.78
N MET A 228 -0.01 11.99 -22.87
CA MET A 228 -1.30 11.37 -23.24
C MET A 228 -1.57 10.15 -22.37
N ARG A 229 -2.77 10.07 -21.81
CA ARG A 229 -3.21 9.04 -20.89
C ARG A 229 -4.22 8.11 -21.57
N PRO A 230 -4.05 6.78 -21.46
CA PRO A 230 -5.06 5.86 -21.92
C PRO A 230 -6.33 6.00 -21.07
N PRO A 231 -7.47 5.47 -21.54
CA PRO A 231 -8.71 5.52 -20.80
C PRO A 231 -8.57 4.90 -19.40
N ARG A 232 -9.24 5.50 -18.41
CA ARG A 232 -9.17 5.13 -16.99
C ARG A 232 -7.81 5.37 -16.31
N ALA A 233 -6.78 5.87 -17.00
CA ALA A 233 -5.55 6.27 -16.33
C ALA A 233 -5.72 7.59 -15.57
N GLY A 234 -5.08 7.70 -14.41
CA GLY A 234 -5.19 8.86 -13.51
C GLY A 234 -3.82 9.36 -13.09
N HIS A 235 -3.73 10.66 -12.76
CA HIS A 235 -2.52 11.23 -12.18
C HIS A 235 -2.60 11.14 -10.66
N CYS A 236 -1.63 10.48 -10.03
CA CYS A 236 -1.54 10.41 -8.58
C CYS A 236 -0.64 11.54 -8.07
N ARG A 237 -1.21 12.52 -7.35
CA ARG A 237 -0.47 13.66 -6.78
C ARG A 237 0.62 13.22 -5.80
N THR A 238 0.34 12.20 -4.98
CA THR A 238 1.29 11.61 -4.03
C THR A 238 2.48 10.98 -4.72
N CYS A 239 2.25 10.41 -5.92
CA CYS A 239 3.32 9.81 -6.69
C CYS A 239 4.00 10.73 -7.71
N GLY A 240 3.38 11.85 -8.07
CA GLY A 240 3.85 12.74 -9.14
C GLY A 240 3.71 12.15 -10.54
N SER A 241 3.09 10.98 -10.70
CA SER A 241 3.10 10.22 -11.96
C SER A 241 1.71 9.75 -12.37
N CYS A 242 1.50 9.58 -13.68
CA CYS A 242 0.29 8.97 -14.20
C CYS A 242 0.39 7.44 -14.11
N VAL A 243 -0.71 6.80 -13.68
CA VAL A 243 -0.81 5.35 -13.49
C VAL A 243 -1.93 4.82 -14.37
N GLN A 244 -1.66 3.71 -15.07
CA GLN A 244 -2.63 3.03 -15.91
C GLN A 244 -3.73 2.41 -15.05
N ARG A 245 -5.01 2.68 -15.39
CA ARG A 245 -6.18 2.26 -14.60
C ARG A 245 -5.95 2.47 -13.10
N LEU A 246 -5.62 3.71 -12.75
CA LEU A 246 -5.38 4.11 -11.37
C LEU A 246 -6.62 3.78 -10.55
N ASP A 247 -6.46 2.97 -9.52
CA ASP A 247 -7.49 2.71 -8.51
C ASP A 247 -7.31 3.71 -7.36
N HIS A 248 -6.23 3.57 -6.59
CA HIS A 248 -5.91 4.49 -5.50
C HIS A 248 -4.40 4.53 -5.19
N HIS A 249 -3.99 5.49 -4.36
CA HIS A 249 -2.68 5.47 -3.70
C HIS A 249 -2.83 4.85 -2.32
N CYS A 250 -2.16 3.73 -2.06
CA CYS A 250 -2.25 3.03 -0.80
C CYS A 250 -1.07 3.41 0.10
N VAL A 251 -1.37 4.09 1.21
CA VAL A 251 -0.37 4.53 2.20
C VAL A 251 0.33 3.36 2.89
N TRP A 252 -0.35 2.23 3.05
CA TRP A 252 0.16 1.03 3.72
C TRP A 252 1.24 0.30 2.94
N ILE A 253 1.21 0.38 1.60
CA ILE A 253 2.27 -0.18 0.73
C ILE A 253 3.23 0.90 0.22
N ASN A 254 2.93 2.18 0.53
CA ASN A 254 3.57 3.38 -0.01
C ASN A 254 3.76 3.27 -1.54
N SER A 255 2.67 2.98 -2.25
CA SER A 255 2.64 2.79 -3.70
C SER A 255 1.20 2.94 -4.23
N CYS A 256 1.07 3.23 -5.53
CA CYS A 256 -0.23 3.17 -6.18
C CYS A 256 -0.66 1.72 -6.40
N VAL A 257 -1.98 1.52 -6.46
CA VAL A 257 -2.62 0.34 -7.03
C VAL A 257 -3.16 0.73 -8.40
N GLY A 258 -2.71 0.01 -9.41
CA GLY A 258 -3.03 0.26 -10.81
C GLY A 258 -3.02 -1.05 -11.62
N GLN A 259 -3.12 -0.92 -12.94
CA GLN A 259 -3.31 -2.06 -13.84
C GLN A 259 -2.30 -3.19 -13.62
N ALA A 260 -1.02 -2.89 -13.38
CA ALA A 260 0.03 -3.90 -13.33
C ALA A 260 0.10 -4.66 -12.00
N ASN A 261 -0.34 -4.06 -10.89
CA ASN A 261 -0.25 -4.67 -9.56
C ASN A 261 -1.60 -4.91 -8.88
N HIS A 262 -2.73 -4.56 -9.49
CA HIS A 262 -4.06 -4.74 -8.91
C HIS A 262 -4.34 -6.19 -8.47
N ARG A 263 -3.97 -7.18 -9.29
CA ARG A 263 -4.14 -8.60 -8.95
C ARG A 263 -3.27 -9.03 -7.77
N SER A 264 -2.01 -8.59 -7.76
CA SER A 264 -1.10 -8.87 -6.64
C SER A 264 -1.57 -8.21 -5.35
N PHE A 265 -2.10 -6.98 -5.42
CA PHE A 265 -2.67 -6.30 -4.26
C PHE A 265 -3.84 -7.08 -3.65
N LEU A 266 -4.77 -7.56 -4.47
CA LEU A 266 -5.86 -8.41 -4.00
C LEU A 266 -5.36 -9.73 -3.40
N LEU A 267 -4.36 -10.37 -4.04
CA LEU A 267 -3.74 -11.58 -3.50
C LEU A 267 -3.09 -11.32 -2.14
N THR A 268 -2.37 -10.20 -1.98
CA THR A 268 -1.78 -9.80 -0.69
C THR A 268 -2.84 -9.63 0.38
N LEU A 269 -3.96 -8.98 0.07
CA LEU A 269 -5.08 -8.83 1.02
C LEU A 269 -5.67 -10.19 1.41
N CYS A 270 -5.93 -11.07 0.44
CA CYS A 270 -6.46 -12.41 0.72
C CYS A 270 -5.52 -13.23 1.59
N VAL A 271 -4.23 -13.30 1.24
CA VAL A 271 -3.23 -14.07 2.01
C VAL A 271 -3.07 -13.48 3.41
N PHE A 272 -3.05 -12.15 3.55
CA PHE A 272 -2.97 -11.48 4.84
C PHE A 272 -4.18 -11.81 5.74
N VAL A 273 -5.40 -11.73 5.21
CA VAL A 273 -6.63 -12.03 5.97
C VAL A 273 -6.66 -13.50 6.38
N LEU A 274 -6.37 -14.43 5.45
CA LEU A 274 -6.37 -15.86 5.75
C LEU A 274 -5.32 -16.22 6.81
N THR A 275 -4.11 -15.68 6.69
CA THR A 275 -3.03 -15.88 7.68
C THR A 275 -3.41 -15.31 9.04
N SER A 276 -4.03 -14.13 9.07
CA SER A 276 -4.47 -13.47 10.31
C SER A 276 -5.58 -14.26 11.01
N LEU A 277 -6.59 -14.71 10.27
CA LEU A 277 -7.68 -15.53 10.81
C LEU A 277 -7.15 -16.86 11.35
N TYR A 278 -6.22 -17.49 10.63
CA TYR A 278 -5.57 -18.71 11.10
C TYR A 278 -4.77 -18.47 12.38
N GLY A 279 -3.94 -17.44 12.44
CA GLY A 279 -3.19 -17.06 13.64
C GLY A 279 -4.08 -16.78 14.84
N ILE A 280 -5.14 -15.98 14.66
CA ILE A 280 -6.15 -15.73 15.71
C ILE A 280 -6.76 -17.04 16.20
N SER A 281 -7.10 -17.97 15.29
CA SER A 281 -7.67 -19.25 15.68
C SER A 281 -6.71 -20.10 16.52
N LEU A 282 -5.43 -20.16 16.17
CA LEU A 282 -4.41 -20.89 16.95
C LEU A 282 -4.23 -20.29 18.34
N VAL A 283 -4.16 -18.96 18.42
CA VAL A 283 -4.03 -18.24 19.69
C VAL A 283 -5.23 -18.53 20.59
N LEU A 284 -6.46 -18.41 20.07
CA LEU A 284 -7.67 -18.65 20.85
C LEU A 284 -7.79 -20.11 21.28
N CYS A 285 -7.45 -21.07 20.43
CA CYS A 285 -7.46 -22.49 20.79
C CYS A 285 -6.44 -22.82 21.90
N SER A 286 -5.25 -22.20 21.89
CA SER A 286 -4.24 -22.44 22.94
C SER A 286 -4.57 -21.69 24.25
N ILE A 287 -5.18 -20.52 24.19
CA ILE A 287 -5.58 -19.79 25.41
C ILE A 287 -6.87 -20.36 26.01
N CYS A 288 -7.80 -20.82 25.18
CA CYS A 288 -9.17 -21.19 25.54
C CYS A 288 -9.57 -22.58 24.98
N PRO A 289 -8.87 -23.67 25.33
CA PRO A 289 -9.02 -24.97 24.66
C PRO A 289 -10.40 -25.62 24.86
N ARG A 290 -11.15 -25.21 25.90
CA ARG A 290 -12.47 -25.77 26.24
C ARG A 290 -13.65 -24.98 25.66
N GLN A 291 -13.39 -23.97 24.83
CA GLN A 291 -14.42 -23.07 24.32
C GLN A 291 -14.49 -23.10 22.79
N TYR A 292 -15.69 -22.88 22.26
CA TYR A 292 -15.87 -22.65 20.83
C TYR A 292 -15.18 -21.36 20.41
N LEU A 293 -14.55 -21.36 19.23
CA LEU A 293 -13.78 -20.25 18.69
C LEU A 293 -14.50 -18.89 18.78
N MET A 294 -15.78 -18.85 18.45
CA MET A 294 -16.60 -17.63 18.47
C MET A 294 -16.85 -17.11 19.89
N LEU A 295 -16.97 -18.00 20.88
CA LEU A 295 -17.13 -17.60 22.28
C LEU A 295 -15.80 -17.14 22.86
N SER A 296 -14.70 -17.83 22.53
CA SER A 296 -13.33 -17.46 22.93
C SER A 296 -12.93 -16.04 22.49
N LEU A 297 -13.49 -15.53 21.39
CA LEU A 297 -13.27 -14.15 20.92
C LEU A 297 -13.84 -13.10 21.89
N LEU A 298 -14.93 -13.43 22.60
CA LEU A 298 -15.68 -12.49 23.44
C LEU A 298 -15.44 -12.72 24.92
N TYR A 299 -15.25 -13.97 25.33
CA TYR A 299 -15.12 -14.36 26.72
C TYR A 299 -14.32 -15.65 26.85
N CYS A 300 -13.36 -15.65 27.76
CA CYS A 300 -12.63 -16.85 28.11
C CYS A 300 -12.51 -16.96 29.64
N PRO A 301 -13.44 -17.69 30.28
CA PRO A 301 -13.47 -17.84 31.72
C PRO A 301 -12.21 -18.56 32.21
N GLY A 302 -11.61 -17.99 33.23
CA GLY A 302 -10.52 -18.60 33.97
C GLY A 302 -9.11 -18.46 33.39
N VAL A 303 -8.93 -17.70 32.29
CA VAL A 303 -7.59 -17.37 31.76
C VAL A 303 -6.73 -16.66 32.80
N TYR A 304 -7.33 -15.74 33.55
CA TYR A 304 -6.67 -14.98 34.61
C TYR A 304 -6.70 -15.67 35.98
N SER A 305 -7.37 -16.81 36.10
CA SER A 305 -7.47 -17.58 37.36
C SER A 305 -6.71 -18.91 37.31
N GLN A 306 -6.01 -19.20 36.22
CA GLN A 306 -5.12 -20.36 36.10
C GLN A 306 -3.83 -20.09 36.90
N PRO A 307 -3.52 -20.91 37.94
CA PRO A 307 -2.38 -20.69 38.82
C PRO A 307 -1.09 -21.14 38.15
N ARG A 308 -0.64 -20.44 37.10
CA ARG A 308 0.64 -20.73 36.44
C ARG A 308 1.85 -20.08 37.15
N TYR A 309 1.78 -20.00 38.49
CA TYR A 309 2.87 -19.54 39.35
C TYR A 309 2.88 -20.19 40.75
N ASN A 310 1.97 -21.12 41.07
CA ASN A 310 1.85 -21.65 42.45
C ASN A 310 2.17 -23.14 42.59
N SER A 311 2.61 -23.82 41.53
CA SER A 311 2.87 -25.28 41.56
C SER A 311 4.33 -25.68 41.77
N ASP A 312 5.26 -24.73 41.90
CA ASP A 312 6.68 -25.04 42.17
C ASP A 312 7.09 -24.88 43.65
N LEU A 313 6.16 -24.59 44.58
CA LEU A 313 6.52 -24.30 45.98
C LEU A 313 6.00 -25.26 47.05
N TYR A 314 5.21 -26.29 46.73
CA TYR A 314 4.85 -27.31 47.71
C TYR A 314 4.78 -28.69 47.05
N PRO A 315 5.76 -29.59 47.32
CA PRO A 315 5.54 -31.01 47.10
C PRO A 315 4.52 -31.48 48.13
N GLU A 316 3.37 -31.97 47.66
CA GLU A 316 2.44 -32.72 48.50
C GLU A 316 3.14 -34.02 48.92
N GLU A 317 3.36 -34.18 50.23
CA GLU A 317 3.76 -35.42 50.90
C GLU A 317 2.58 -36.40 51.03
#